data_AF-A0A969D503-F1
#
_entry.id   AF-A0A969D503-F1
#
_cell.length_a   1.000
_cell.length_b   1.000
_cell.length_c   1.000
_cell.angle_alpha   90.00
_cell.angle_beta   90.00
_cell.angle_gamma   90.00
#
_symmetry.space_group_name_H-M   'P 1'
#
loop_
_entity.id
_entity.type
_entity.pdbx_description
1 polymer ?
#
loop_
_entity_poly.entity_id
_entity_poly.type
_entity_poly.pdbx_seq_one_letter_code
_entity_poly.pdbx_strand_id
1 'polypeptide(L)'
;MKSLLRLIALIVDLLSWFYPLLLSVIASSLLAIVVYPLLASASLAVVLVALPLLYLLWLFLFVGAGAIVTALMFLGFQKPTSLKVDLSFSSPQDLMMFISAARVLALYRMGLLMQRLPALNYSVMPPLIFAWMNRLVLRAYAPSVHIGQGSLVISRSQDPDLTYIGNRVVIGSNCQLVCHALNTSGGYLKYACAPITIGDEVTIGGNAYLGMGIEIGRGAVVEMGSNLLPYTRIAPYEVWGGNPAKLLRTKAAQETTTYKVAQVQDLAAQSDESDAVSQAIDSMLAEVLRLPIEQITADLDSSRCSDWDSLAKMAIAAALFDHFGLRLSPADMVQLNSRRAVQAIVQSASPAAYKAADENVVSSGTGAASRAAEVLVGGNSVSLPDDPELLPLGDFQATTRLLAQRYHSSAKAGYSSDQTPEKIVRVAATFTAQPLVSSLVLWCRAFGIHVSVDFLTFNQVEPTLLDANSPFYDQAGINVVLVRPEDLLGPVEIDGLSRAQQIMAAIRHYAQQRPGLIVSNLPPTTSIFPIRLL
;
A
#
# COMPACT_ATOMS: atom_id res chain seq x y z
N MET A 1 -1.92 55.24 11.30
CA MET A 1 -1.17 54.42 10.33
C MET A 1 -1.52 52.92 10.41
N LYS A 2 -1.30 52.23 11.53
CA LYS A 2 -1.59 50.77 11.65
C LYS A 2 -3.04 50.38 11.31
N SER A 3 -4.04 51.13 11.79
CA SER A 3 -5.45 50.86 11.47
C SER A 3 -5.78 50.97 9.97
N LEU A 4 -5.12 51.90 9.27
CA LEU A 4 -5.27 52.05 7.82
C LEU A 4 -4.65 50.86 7.07
N LEU A 5 -3.44 50.42 7.46
CA LEU A 5 -2.79 49.25 6.86
C LEU A 5 -3.63 47.98 7.04
N ARG A 6 -4.23 47.78 8.22
CA ARG A 6 -5.15 46.67 8.50
C ARG A 6 -6.41 46.73 7.65
N LEU A 7 -7.00 47.92 7.49
CA LEU A 7 -8.17 48.11 6.64
C LEU A 7 -7.85 47.73 5.18
N ILE A 8 -6.71 48.18 4.65
CA ILE A 8 -6.28 47.82 3.29
C ILE A 8 -6.04 46.31 3.17
N ALA A 9 -5.37 45.69 4.15
CA ALA A 9 -5.16 44.25 4.14
C ALA A 9 -6.48 43.47 4.15
N LEU A 10 -7.46 43.91 4.94
CA LEU A 10 -8.79 43.31 4.98
C LEU A 10 -9.52 43.45 3.64
N ILE A 11 -9.43 44.61 2.98
CA ILE A 11 -9.98 44.81 1.64
C ILE A 11 -9.32 43.86 0.63
N VAL A 12 -7.99 43.71 0.68
CA VAL A 12 -7.25 42.80 -0.20
C VAL A 12 -7.65 41.34 0.05
N ASP A 13 -7.78 40.92 1.30
CA ASP A 13 -8.22 39.57 1.64
C ASP A 13 -9.66 39.31 1.15
N LEU A 14 -10.57 40.27 1.38
CA LEU A 14 -11.95 40.21 0.92
C LEU A 14 -12.03 40.08 -0.60
N LEU A 15 -11.29 40.92 -1.33
CA LEU A 15 -11.23 40.86 -2.79
C LEU A 15 -10.69 39.51 -3.26
N SER A 16 -9.59 39.04 -2.68
CA SER A 16 -9.01 37.72 -3.02
C SER A 16 -9.89 36.53 -2.60
N TRP A 17 -10.86 36.72 -1.71
CA TRP A 17 -11.81 35.69 -1.31
C TRP A 17 -13.04 35.65 -2.22
N PHE A 18 -13.57 36.83 -2.56
CA PHE A 18 -14.77 36.95 -3.40
C PHE A 18 -14.49 36.85 -4.90
N TYR A 19 -13.26 37.04 -5.38
CA TYR A 19 -12.99 37.06 -6.83
C TYR A 19 -13.46 35.80 -7.58
N PRO A 20 -13.36 34.55 -7.06
CA PRO A 20 -13.83 33.38 -7.80
C PRO A 20 -15.36 33.40 -7.96
N LEU A 21 -16.06 33.88 -6.93
CA LEU A 21 -17.52 34.05 -6.96
C LEU A 21 -17.92 35.20 -7.89
N LEU A 22 -17.19 36.31 -7.88
CA LEU A 22 -17.44 37.41 -8.79
C LEU A 22 -17.28 36.96 -10.25
N LEU A 23 -16.27 36.15 -10.53
CA LEU A 23 -16.02 35.63 -11.87
C LEU A 23 -17.14 34.70 -12.34
N SER A 24 -17.70 33.90 -11.43
CA SER A 24 -18.83 33.03 -11.72
C SER A 24 -20.09 33.84 -12.07
N VAL A 25 -20.33 34.95 -11.35
CA VAL A 25 -21.41 35.90 -11.64
C VAL A 25 -21.18 36.62 -12.98
N ILE A 26 -19.95 37.05 -13.27
CA ILE A 26 -19.61 37.68 -14.56
C ILE A 26 -19.87 36.71 -15.71
N ALA A 27 -19.43 35.45 -15.60
CA ALA A 27 -19.67 34.42 -16.61
C ALA A 27 -21.18 34.18 -16.82
N SER A 28 -21.97 34.14 -15.73
CA SER A 28 -23.44 34.02 -15.79
C SER A 28 -24.08 35.20 -16.50
N SER A 29 -23.67 36.43 -16.18
CA SER A 29 -24.21 37.65 -16.78
C SER A 29 -23.89 37.74 -18.28
N LEU A 30 -22.65 37.42 -18.67
CA LEU A 30 -22.25 37.38 -20.09
C LEU A 30 -23.05 36.33 -20.87
N LEU A 31 -23.22 35.14 -20.30
CA LEU A 31 -24.05 34.10 -20.92
C LEU A 31 -25.51 34.55 -21.05
N ALA A 32 -26.07 35.14 -20.00
CA ALA A 32 -27.46 35.61 -19.99
C ALA A 32 -27.72 36.68 -21.06
N ILE A 33 -26.80 37.64 -21.25
CA ILE A 33 -26.91 38.68 -22.28
C ILE A 33 -27.02 38.08 -23.69
N VAL A 34 -26.25 37.03 -23.97
CA VAL A 34 -26.24 36.38 -25.29
C VAL A 34 -27.44 35.45 -25.47
N VAL A 35 -27.81 34.70 -24.43
CA VAL A 35 -28.80 33.62 -24.51
C VAL A 35 -30.23 34.12 -24.34
N TYR A 36 -30.45 35.15 -23.53
CA TYR A 36 -31.77 35.72 -23.30
C TYR A 36 -32.52 36.05 -24.60
N PRO A 37 -31.97 36.81 -25.58
CA PRO A 37 -32.68 37.09 -26.82
C PRO A 37 -32.95 35.84 -27.67
N LEU A 38 -32.11 34.81 -27.57
CA LEU A 38 -32.25 33.55 -28.33
C LEU A 38 -33.35 32.64 -27.75
N LEU A 39 -33.56 32.68 -26.44
CA LEU A 39 -34.51 31.81 -25.73
C LEU A 39 -35.77 32.53 -25.25
N ALA A 40 -35.88 33.86 -25.44
CA ALA A 40 -37.01 34.66 -24.96
C ALA A 40 -38.38 34.16 -25.48
N SER A 41 -38.42 33.61 -26.69
CA SER A 41 -39.62 33.03 -27.31
C SER A 41 -39.63 31.50 -27.33
N ALA A 42 -38.63 30.84 -26.72
CA ALA A 42 -38.52 29.39 -26.73
C ALA A 42 -39.53 28.74 -25.78
N SER A 43 -40.01 27.55 -26.14
CA SER A 43 -40.86 26.76 -25.24
C SER A 43 -40.05 26.21 -24.06
N LEU A 44 -40.73 25.90 -22.95
CA LEU A 44 -40.09 25.32 -21.76
C LEU A 44 -39.29 24.04 -22.10
N ALA A 45 -39.80 23.20 -23.01
CA ALA A 45 -39.11 21.99 -23.45
C ALA A 45 -37.76 22.31 -24.11
N VAL A 46 -37.71 23.33 -24.98
CA VAL A 46 -36.45 23.77 -25.61
C VAL A 46 -35.48 24.31 -24.56
N VAL A 47 -35.96 25.08 -23.59
CA VAL A 47 -35.13 25.59 -22.49
C VAL A 47 -34.54 24.44 -21.67
N LEU A 48 -35.34 23.45 -21.29
CA LEU A 48 -34.88 22.29 -20.51
C LEU A 48 -33.82 21.49 -21.25
N VAL A 49 -33.98 21.29 -22.56
CA VAL A 49 -32.98 20.61 -23.41
C VAL A 49 -31.70 21.44 -23.55
N ALA A 50 -31.81 22.77 -23.56
CA ALA A 50 -30.67 23.66 -23.66
C ALA A 50 -29.87 23.78 -22.36
N LEU A 51 -30.49 23.62 -21.17
CA LEU A 51 -29.85 23.85 -19.87
C LEU A 51 -28.49 23.14 -19.68
N PRO A 52 -28.31 21.84 -20.02
CA PRO A 52 -27.01 21.19 -19.91
C PRO A 52 -25.93 21.85 -20.79
N LEU A 53 -26.29 22.23 -22.02
CA LEU A 53 -25.38 22.90 -22.95
C LEU A 53 -25.03 24.31 -22.47
N LEU A 54 -26.01 25.04 -21.93
CA LEU A 54 -25.81 26.35 -21.32
C LEU A 54 -24.89 26.27 -20.10
N TYR A 55 -25.03 25.23 -19.28
CA TYR A 55 -24.13 25.00 -18.16
C TYR A 55 -22.69 24.71 -18.62
N LEU A 56 -22.50 23.89 -19.66
CA LEU A 56 -21.18 23.65 -20.24
C LEU A 56 -20.56 24.92 -20.84
N LEU A 57 -21.37 25.75 -21.51
CA LEU A 57 -20.94 27.04 -22.05
C LEU A 57 -20.57 28.02 -20.93
N TRP A 58 -21.39 28.12 -19.88
CA TRP A 58 -21.08 28.89 -18.68
C TRP A 58 -19.76 28.43 -18.05
N LEU A 59 -19.58 27.11 -17.91
CA LEU A 59 -18.39 26.53 -17.31
C LEU A 59 -17.14 26.86 -18.15
N PHE A 60 -17.24 26.78 -19.47
CA PHE A 60 -16.17 27.19 -20.38
C PHE A 60 -15.82 28.67 -20.22
N LEU A 61 -16.82 29.56 -20.17
CA LEU A 61 -16.60 31.00 -19.95
C LEU A 61 -15.96 31.27 -18.58
N PHE A 62 -16.44 30.61 -17.54
CA PHE A 62 -15.94 30.76 -16.17
C PHE A 62 -14.47 30.30 -16.05
N VAL A 63 -14.14 29.12 -16.57
CA VAL A 63 -12.76 28.59 -16.57
C VAL A 63 -11.85 29.45 -17.45
N GLY A 64 -12.31 29.86 -18.63
CA GLY A 64 -11.56 30.74 -19.53
C GLY A 64 -11.25 32.10 -18.92
N ALA A 65 -12.25 32.73 -18.30
CA ALA A 65 -12.07 33.98 -17.57
C ALA A 65 -11.11 33.79 -16.37
N GLY A 66 -11.20 32.64 -15.69
CA GLY A 66 -10.27 32.25 -14.62
C GLY A 66 -8.82 32.19 -15.11
N ALA A 67 -8.59 31.57 -16.26
CA ALA A 67 -7.25 31.46 -16.85
C ALA A 67 -6.69 32.84 -17.25
N ILE A 68 -7.53 33.73 -17.78
CA ILE A 68 -7.15 35.10 -18.13
C ILE A 68 -6.80 35.89 -16.86
N VAL A 69 -7.66 35.87 -15.84
CA VAL A 69 -7.42 36.59 -14.58
C VAL A 69 -6.16 36.07 -13.89
N THR A 70 -5.96 34.75 -13.80
CA THR A 70 -4.74 34.15 -13.27
C THR A 70 -3.50 34.60 -14.05
N ALA A 71 -3.56 34.62 -15.38
CA ALA A 71 -2.45 35.11 -16.21
C ALA A 71 -2.14 36.59 -15.96
N LEU A 72 -3.15 37.44 -15.80
CA LEU A 72 -2.98 38.86 -15.49
C LEU A 72 -2.43 39.09 -14.07
N MET A 73 -2.92 38.34 -13.07
CA MET A 73 -2.46 38.43 -11.68
C MET A 73 -0.98 38.05 -11.51
N PHE A 74 -0.48 37.16 -12.37
CA PHE A 74 0.91 36.67 -12.34
C PHE A 74 1.77 37.24 -13.47
N LEU A 75 1.27 38.22 -14.22
CA LEU A 75 2.06 38.92 -15.23
C LEU A 75 3.19 39.69 -14.55
N GLY A 76 4.43 39.24 -14.73
CA GLY A 76 5.61 39.83 -14.07
C GLY A 76 5.72 39.50 -12.58
N PHE A 77 4.91 38.58 -12.04
CA PHE A 77 5.00 38.14 -10.65
C PHE A 77 5.26 36.64 -10.59
N GLN A 78 6.40 36.26 -10.03
CA GLN A 78 6.73 34.86 -9.75
C GLN A 78 6.24 34.49 -8.36
N LYS A 79 5.68 33.27 -8.23
CA LYS A 79 5.26 32.73 -6.95
C LYS A 79 6.49 32.64 -6.03
N PRO A 80 6.48 33.30 -4.86
CA PRO A 80 7.64 33.33 -3.98
C PRO A 80 7.88 31.94 -3.37
N THR A 81 9.13 31.56 -3.14
CA THR A 81 9.47 30.25 -2.54
C THR A 81 9.17 30.21 -1.04
N SER A 82 9.28 31.35 -0.37
CA SER A 82 8.85 31.52 1.02
C SER A 82 8.32 32.93 1.27
N LEU A 83 7.35 33.05 2.18
CA LEU A 83 6.82 34.31 2.67
C LEU A 83 6.64 34.22 4.18
N LYS A 84 6.91 35.32 4.87
CA LYS A 84 6.60 35.50 6.29
C LYS A 84 5.93 36.85 6.46
N VAL A 85 4.63 36.85 6.70
CA VAL A 85 3.82 38.07 6.85
C VAL A 85 3.48 38.30 8.31
N ASP A 86 3.79 39.47 8.85
CA ASP A 86 3.34 39.88 10.18
C ASP A 86 1.88 40.33 10.14
N LEU A 87 0.98 39.59 10.80
CA LEU A 87 -0.45 39.88 10.80
C LEU A 87 -0.82 41.07 11.72
N SER A 88 0.15 41.65 12.43
CA SER A 88 -0.07 42.89 13.18
C SER A 88 -0.18 44.12 12.27
N PHE A 89 0.35 44.03 11.04
CA PHE A 89 0.44 45.10 10.04
C PHE A 89 1.07 46.37 10.63
N SER A 90 2.25 46.21 11.24
CA SER A 90 2.96 47.31 11.89
C SER A 90 3.72 48.19 10.90
N SER A 91 4.06 47.67 9.72
CA SER A 91 4.79 48.38 8.66
C SER A 91 4.11 48.27 7.28
N PRO A 92 4.38 49.20 6.35
CA PRO A 92 3.95 49.06 4.95
C PRO A 92 4.54 47.83 4.23
N GLN A 93 5.69 47.34 4.67
CA GLN A 93 6.31 46.12 4.11
C GLN A 93 5.46 44.89 4.40
N ASP A 94 4.87 44.80 5.60
CA ASP A 94 3.93 43.72 5.96
C ASP A 94 2.73 43.67 5.01
N LEU A 95 2.22 44.84 4.64
CA LEU A 95 1.13 44.97 3.67
C LEU A 95 1.56 44.49 2.27
N MET A 96 2.76 44.83 1.80
CA MET A 96 3.28 44.36 0.50
C MET A 96 3.49 42.84 0.48
N MET A 97 4.02 42.27 1.56
CA MET A 97 4.13 40.82 1.72
C MET A 97 2.75 40.16 1.78
N PHE A 98 1.77 40.79 2.44
CA PHE A 98 0.40 40.31 2.47
C PHE A 98 -0.28 40.35 1.10
N ILE A 99 -0.10 41.41 0.31
CA ILE A 99 -0.62 41.46 -1.07
C ILE A 99 -0.03 40.31 -1.90
N SER A 100 1.27 40.03 -1.72
CA SER A 100 1.92 38.88 -2.38
C SER A 100 1.32 37.55 -1.92
N ALA A 101 1.08 37.38 -0.62
CA ALA A 101 0.42 36.20 -0.07
C ALA A 101 -1.04 36.06 -0.56
N ALA A 102 -1.79 37.16 -0.63
CA ALA A 102 -3.18 37.19 -1.09
C ALA A 102 -3.32 36.75 -2.55
N ARG A 103 -2.35 37.07 -3.42
CA ARG A 103 -2.30 36.55 -4.81
C ARG A 103 -2.14 35.03 -4.83
N VAL A 104 -1.32 34.47 -3.94
CA VAL A 104 -1.13 33.02 -3.83
C VAL A 104 -2.38 32.34 -3.26
N LEU A 105 -2.96 32.91 -2.19
CA LEU A 105 -4.19 32.39 -1.58
C LEU A 105 -5.38 32.45 -2.55
N ALA A 106 -5.45 33.47 -3.40
CA ALA A 106 -6.43 33.57 -4.47
C ALA A 106 -6.40 32.33 -5.39
N LEU A 107 -5.21 31.90 -5.85
CA LEU A 107 -5.07 30.69 -6.66
C LEU A 107 -5.62 29.45 -5.95
N TYR A 108 -5.29 29.27 -4.65
CA TYR A 108 -5.78 28.12 -3.88
C TYR A 108 -7.30 28.15 -3.71
N ARG A 109 -7.89 29.31 -3.45
CA ARG A 109 -9.34 29.47 -3.34
C ARG A 109 -10.04 29.13 -4.66
N MET A 110 -9.47 29.56 -5.78
CA MET A 110 -9.96 29.20 -7.12
C MET A 110 -9.82 27.70 -7.40
N GLY A 111 -8.66 27.11 -7.08
CA GLY A 111 -8.44 25.67 -7.21
C GLY A 111 -9.44 24.85 -6.39
N LEU A 112 -9.71 25.26 -5.15
CA LEU A 112 -10.73 24.64 -4.29
C LEU A 112 -12.12 24.73 -4.91
N LEU A 113 -12.52 25.88 -5.45
CA LEU A 113 -13.81 26.03 -6.14
C LEU A 113 -13.89 25.13 -7.37
N MET A 114 -12.84 25.10 -8.21
CA MET A 114 -12.79 24.26 -9.42
C MET A 114 -12.92 22.77 -9.09
N GLN A 115 -12.31 22.30 -8.00
CA GLN A 115 -12.41 20.90 -7.56
C GLN A 115 -13.81 20.50 -7.11
N ARG A 116 -14.67 21.46 -6.74
CA ARG A 116 -16.04 21.22 -6.25
C ARG A 116 -17.10 21.25 -7.34
N LEU A 117 -16.76 21.70 -8.56
CA LEU A 117 -17.69 21.76 -9.68
C LEU A 117 -17.83 20.37 -10.34
N PRO A 118 -19.03 19.76 -10.34
CA PRO A 118 -19.22 18.37 -10.75
C PRO A 118 -18.69 18.02 -12.15
N ALA A 119 -18.99 18.85 -13.16
CA ALA A 119 -18.59 18.57 -14.53
C ALA A 119 -17.07 18.67 -14.76
N LEU A 120 -16.35 19.46 -13.94
CA LEU A 120 -14.91 19.53 -14.06
C LEU A 120 -14.25 18.21 -13.68
N ASN A 121 -14.85 17.37 -12.83
CA ASN A 121 -14.24 16.07 -12.48
C ASN A 121 -14.06 15.16 -13.70
N TYR A 122 -14.93 15.28 -14.70
CA TYR A 122 -14.78 14.59 -15.98
C TYR A 122 -13.66 15.18 -16.86
N SER A 123 -13.22 16.41 -16.59
CA SER A 123 -12.12 17.04 -17.34
C SER A 123 -10.75 16.42 -17.05
N VAL A 124 -10.65 15.58 -16.02
CA VAL A 124 -9.43 14.87 -15.64
C VAL A 124 -9.15 13.72 -16.62
N MET A 125 -10.21 13.09 -17.15
CA MET A 125 -10.14 12.05 -18.17
C MET A 125 -11.01 12.43 -19.39
N PRO A 126 -10.67 13.51 -20.09
CA PRO A 126 -11.44 13.92 -21.25
C PRO A 126 -11.16 12.97 -22.43
N PRO A 127 -12.10 12.82 -23.38
CA PRO A 127 -11.80 12.21 -24.67
C PRO A 127 -10.57 12.88 -25.31
N LEU A 128 -9.80 12.14 -26.12
CA LEU A 128 -8.54 12.63 -26.71
C LEU A 128 -8.68 13.99 -27.40
N ILE A 129 -9.81 14.23 -28.08
CA ILE A 129 -10.10 15.49 -28.79
C ILE A 129 -10.27 16.70 -27.84
N PHE A 130 -10.57 16.44 -26.56
CA PHE A 130 -10.78 17.42 -25.50
C PHE A 130 -9.65 17.42 -24.45
N ALA A 131 -8.48 16.83 -24.74
CA ALA A 131 -7.33 16.82 -23.84
C ALA A 131 -6.88 18.24 -23.42
N TRP A 132 -7.11 19.25 -24.27
CA TRP A 132 -6.84 20.65 -23.98
C TRP A 132 -7.67 21.20 -22.81
N MET A 133 -8.86 20.65 -22.55
CA MET A 133 -9.76 21.12 -21.50
C MET A 133 -9.13 20.92 -20.11
N ASN A 134 -8.43 19.80 -19.88
CA ASN A 134 -7.74 19.57 -18.62
C ASN A 134 -6.71 20.69 -18.36
N ARG A 135 -5.89 21.01 -19.37
CA ARG A 135 -4.89 22.09 -19.28
C ARG A 135 -5.56 23.45 -19.03
N LEU A 136 -6.68 23.74 -19.67
CA LEU A 136 -7.42 24.97 -19.46
C LEU A 136 -7.94 25.10 -18.02
N VAL A 137 -8.46 24.02 -17.45
CA VAL A 137 -8.91 23.98 -16.05
C VAL A 137 -7.76 24.24 -15.09
N LEU A 138 -6.61 23.58 -15.30
CA LEU A 138 -5.40 23.83 -14.50
C LEU A 138 -4.92 25.27 -14.63
N ARG A 139 -4.96 25.86 -15.83
CA ARG A 139 -4.59 27.26 -16.09
C ARG A 139 -5.52 28.26 -15.39
N ALA A 140 -6.75 27.87 -15.07
CA ALA A 140 -7.68 28.74 -14.37
C ALA A 140 -7.25 29.06 -12.93
N TYR A 141 -6.43 28.20 -12.31
CA TYR A 141 -5.92 28.40 -10.95
C TYR A 141 -4.39 28.27 -10.82
N ALA A 142 -3.67 28.19 -11.95
CA ALA A 142 -2.21 28.13 -11.97
C ALA A 142 -1.61 28.96 -13.13
N PRO A 143 -0.55 29.75 -12.87
CA PRO A 143 0.10 30.59 -13.88
C PRO A 143 0.82 29.80 -14.98
N SER A 144 1.17 28.54 -14.72
CA SER A 144 1.78 27.61 -15.68
C SER A 144 1.33 26.19 -15.39
N VAL A 145 1.49 25.29 -16.38
CA VAL A 145 1.12 23.87 -16.28
C VAL A 145 2.15 23.07 -17.06
N HIS A 146 2.75 22.06 -16.43
CA HIS A 146 3.81 21.25 -17.02
C HIS A 146 3.41 19.77 -17.02
N ILE A 147 2.86 19.31 -18.13
CA ILE A 147 2.48 17.90 -18.34
C ILE A 147 3.05 17.44 -19.68
N GLY A 148 3.91 16.43 -19.64
CA GLY A 148 4.52 15.81 -20.80
C GLY A 148 3.52 15.06 -21.68
N GLN A 149 3.99 14.65 -22.86
CA GLN A 149 3.17 13.97 -23.85
C GLN A 149 2.85 12.53 -23.42
N GLY A 150 1.64 12.07 -23.72
CA GLY A 150 1.18 10.71 -23.41
C GLY A 150 0.99 10.43 -21.93
N SER A 151 1.02 11.44 -21.06
CA SER A 151 0.81 11.29 -19.63
C SER A 151 -0.67 11.23 -19.29
N LEU A 152 -1.06 10.22 -18.50
CA LEU A 152 -2.42 10.01 -18.00
C LEU A 152 -2.46 10.40 -16.52
N VAL A 153 -2.99 11.59 -16.25
CA VAL A 153 -3.02 12.17 -14.90
C VAL A 153 -4.46 12.20 -14.41
N ILE A 154 -4.83 11.23 -13.58
CA ILE A 154 -6.21 11.03 -13.08
C ILE A 154 -6.44 11.76 -11.73
N SER A 155 -5.55 12.68 -11.37
CA SER A 155 -5.61 13.48 -10.14
C SER A 155 -5.30 14.95 -10.41
N ARG A 156 -5.88 15.86 -9.64
CA ARG A 156 -5.56 17.29 -9.75
C ARG A 156 -4.46 17.67 -8.77
N SER A 157 -3.39 18.26 -9.29
CA SER A 157 -2.39 18.92 -8.45
C SER A 157 -2.98 20.19 -7.82
N GLN A 158 -2.62 20.45 -6.56
CA GLN A 158 -2.93 21.71 -5.88
C GLN A 158 -2.06 22.86 -6.39
N ASP A 159 -0.85 22.55 -6.88
CA ASP A 159 0.12 23.50 -7.40
C ASP A 159 0.60 23.10 -8.81
N PRO A 160 -0.26 23.17 -9.86
CA PRO A 160 0.13 22.79 -11.22
C PRO A 160 1.32 23.58 -11.77
N ASP A 161 1.55 24.79 -11.27
CA ASP A 161 2.67 25.66 -11.62
C ASP A 161 4.00 25.22 -11.00
N LEU A 162 3.95 24.42 -9.93
CA LEU A 162 5.11 23.85 -9.23
C LEU A 162 5.20 22.32 -9.37
N THR A 163 4.35 21.72 -10.20
CA THR A 163 4.34 20.28 -10.47
C THR A 163 4.82 20.04 -11.90
N TYR A 164 5.97 19.39 -12.04
CA TYR A 164 6.59 19.08 -13.33
C TYR A 164 6.40 17.60 -13.64
N ILE A 165 5.54 17.29 -14.60
CA ILE A 165 5.23 15.91 -15.02
C ILE A 165 5.89 15.64 -16.37
N GLY A 166 6.74 14.63 -16.41
CA GLY A 166 7.38 14.12 -17.63
C GLY A 166 6.43 13.46 -18.63
N ASN A 167 6.99 12.80 -19.63
CA ASN A 167 6.27 12.10 -20.69
C ASN A 167 5.85 10.69 -20.25
N ARG A 168 4.70 10.22 -20.74
CA ARG A 168 4.17 8.86 -20.48
C ARG A 168 4.05 8.51 -19.00
N VAL A 169 3.76 9.52 -18.17
CA VAL A 169 3.55 9.35 -16.73
C VAL A 169 2.11 8.94 -16.45
N VAL A 170 1.92 7.99 -15.54
CA VAL A 170 0.59 7.59 -15.05
C VAL A 170 0.45 8.03 -13.60
N ILE A 171 -0.58 8.81 -13.29
CA ILE A 171 -0.95 9.17 -11.92
C ILE A 171 -2.37 8.70 -11.69
N GLY A 172 -2.54 7.77 -10.76
CA GLY A 172 -3.83 7.21 -10.37
C GLY A 172 -4.77 8.25 -9.77
N SER A 173 -6.01 7.85 -9.50
CA SER A 173 -7.04 8.72 -8.91
C SER A 173 -6.74 9.06 -7.45
N ASN A 174 -7.24 10.20 -6.99
CA ASN A 174 -7.17 10.66 -5.59
C ASN A 174 -5.75 10.84 -5.02
N CYS A 175 -4.74 10.96 -5.87
CA CYS A 175 -3.40 11.33 -5.41
C CYS A 175 -3.39 12.80 -5.00
N GLN A 176 -2.72 13.10 -3.88
CA GLN A 176 -2.53 14.45 -3.39
C GLN A 176 -1.12 14.91 -3.74
N LEU A 177 -1.01 15.90 -4.63
CA LEU A 177 0.25 16.53 -5.00
C LEU A 177 0.26 17.94 -4.41
N VAL A 178 1.05 18.13 -3.36
CA VAL A 178 1.07 19.36 -2.57
C VAL A 178 2.49 19.93 -2.55
N CYS A 179 2.70 21.05 -3.23
CA CYS A 179 4.02 21.70 -3.34
C CYS A 179 4.23 22.79 -2.28
N HIS A 180 3.31 22.96 -1.33
CA HIS A 180 3.35 24.04 -0.36
C HIS A 180 3.04 23.63 1.08
N ALA A 181 3.42 24.49 2.02
CA ALA A 181 3.06 24.42 3.43
C ALA A 181 2.66 25.82 3.94
N LEU A 182 1.65 25.87 4.80
CA LEU A 182 1.12 27.09 5.42
C LEU A 182 1.09 26.93 6.94
N ASN A 183 1.51 27.97 7.66
CA ASN A 183 1.52 27.98 9.13
C ASN A 183 1.23 29.39 9.66
N THR A 184 0.34 29.53 10.64
CA THR A 184 -0.08 30.82 11.22
C THR A 184 0.47 31.09 12.63
N SER A 185 1.50 30.33 13.05
CA SER A 185 2.12 30.42 14.37
C SER A 185 2.71 31.79 14.71
N GLY A 186 2.48 32.24 15.95
CA GLY A 186 3.11 33.43 16.52
C GLY A 186 2.65 34.75 15.89
N GLY A 187 1.45 34.80 15.31
CA GLY A 187 0.94 36.01 14.64
C GLY A 187 1.53 36.25 13.24
N TYR A 188 2.27 35.28 12.70
CA TYR A 188 2.81 35.35 11.35
C TYR A 188 2.11 34.36 10.44
N LEU A 189 1.75 34.78 9.23
CA LEU A 189 1.44 33.86 8.13
C LEU A 189 2.77 33.47 7.46
N LYS A 190 3.17 32.22 7.65
CA LYS A 190 4.34 31.60 7.02
C LYS A 190 3.88 30.71 5.87
N TYR A 191 4.49 30.91 4.73
CA TYR A 191 4.26 30.13 3.52
C TYR A 191 5.61 29.66 3.00
N ALA A 192 5.69 28.40 2.59
CA ALA A 192 6.86 27.84 1.91
C ALA A 192 6.39 26.91 0.80
N CYS A 193 7.12 26.87 -0.30
CA CYS A 193 6.87 25.92 -1.39
C CYS A 193 8.15 25.39 -2.02
N ALA A 194 8.07 24.20 -2.57
CA ALA A 194 9.14 23.52 -3.27
C ALA A 194 8.54 22.63 -4.37
N PRO A 195 9.10 22.66 -5.59
CA PRO A 195 8.51 21.96 -6.72
C PRO A 195 8.55 20.45 -6.56
N ILE A 196 7.57 19.76 -7.17
CA ILE A 196 7.57 18.31 -7.33
C ILE A 196 7.98 18.02 -8.77
N THR A 197 9.00 17.18 -8.96
CA THR A 197 9.51 16.79 -10.27
C THR A 197 9.30 15.29 -10.48
N ILE A 198 8.54 14.94 -11.52
CA ILE A 198 8.23 13.57 -11.89
C ILE A 198 8.83 13.30 -13.27
N GLY A 199 9.80 12.39 -13.34
CA GLY A 199 10.47 11.99 -14.57
C GLY A 199 9.56 11.24 -15.54
N ASP A 200 10.11 10.93 -16.72
CA ASP A 200 9.39 10.19 -17.77
C ASP A 200 9.02 8.76 -17.31
N GLU A 201 7.96 8.19 -17.85
CA GLU A 201 7.57 6.77 -17.65
C GLU A 201 7.31 6.37 -16.19
N VAL A 202 7.10 7.34 -15.30
CA VAL A 202 6.79 7.09 -13.89
C VAL A 202 5.35 6.62 -13.74
N THR A 203 5.12 5.68 -12.82
CA THR A 203 3.77 5.24 -12.42
C THR A 203 3.53 5.55 -10.96
N ILE A 204 2.47 6.30 -10.65
CA ILE A 204 2.03 6.61 -9.29
C ILE A 204 0.66 5.98 -9.08
N GLY A 205 0.57 5.02 -8.17
CA GLY A 205 -0.66 4.36 -7.77
C GLY A 205 -1.65 5.33 -7.14
N GLY A 206 -2.95 5.01 -7.23
CA GLY A 206 -4.00 5.86 -6.68
C GLY A 206 -3.88 6.06 -5.16
N ASN A 207 -4.49 7.13 -4.65
CA ASN A 207 -4.48 7.53 -3.24
C ASN A 207 -3.07 7.80 -2.66
N ALA A 208 -2.03 7.99 -3.48
CA ALA A 208 -0.71 8.35 -2.99
C ALA A 208 -0.65 9.83 -2.56
N TYR A 209 0.14 10.14 -1.53
CA TYR A 209 0.46 11.49 -1.10
C TYR A 209 1.89 11.85 -1.50
N LEU A 210 2.05 12.99 -2.18
CA LEU A 210 3.34 13.55 -2.58
C LEU A 210 3.53 14.90 -1.89
N GLY A 211 4.44 14.95 -0.92
CA GLY A 211 4.88 16.18 -0.28
C GLY A 211 5.75 17.09 -1.16
N MET A 212 5.92 18.33 -0.73
CA MET A 212 6.70 19.34 -1.46
C MET A 212 8.16 18.95 -1.63
N GLY A 213 8.77 19.34 -2.75
CA GLY A 213 10.20 19.14 -2.98
C GLY A 213 10.62 17.73 -3.40
N ILE A 214 9.68 16.84 -3.70
CA ILE A 214 9.95 15.46 -4.14
C ILE A 214 10.54 15.45 -5.55
N GLU A 215 11.50 14.55 -5.79
CA GLU A 215 11.99 14.23 -7.13
C GLU A 215 11.87 12.72 -7.37
N ILE A 216 11.23 12.36 -8.48
CA ILE A 216 11.01 10.97 -8.90
C ILE A 216 11.72 10.74 -10.23
N GLY A 217 12.71 9.85 -10.21
CA GLY A 217 13.48 9.47 -11.38
C GLY A 217 12.65 8.72 -12.43
N ARG A 218 13.12 8.75 -13.68
CA ARG A 218 12.47 8.10 -14.82
C ARG A 218 12.12 6.64 -14.52
N GLY A 219 10.93 6.20 -14.92
CA GLY A 219 10.52 4.80 -14.88
C GLY A 219 10.30 4.24 -13.46
N ALA A 220 10.31 5.09 -12.43
CA ALA A 220 10.03 4.68 -11.08
C ALA A 220 8.54 4.38 -10.87
N VAL A 221 8.23 3.56 -9.87
CA VAL A 221 6.88 3.15 -9.52
C VAL A 221 6.63 3.49 -8.05
N VAL A 222 5.55 4.21 -7.78
CA VAL A 222 5.06 4.48 -6.42
C VAL A 222 3.78 3.69 -6.25
N GLU A 223 3.73 2.78 -5.28
CA GLU A 223 2.54 1.95 -5.04
C GLU A 223 1.35 2.76 -4.54
N MET A 224 0.15 2.18 -4.64
CA MET A 224 -1.08 2.85 -4.19
C MET A 224 -1.04 3.16 -2.70
N GLY A 225 -1.67 4.26 -2.28
CA GLY A 225 -1.76 4.64 -0.86
C GLY A 225 -0.43 5.05 -0.22
N SER A 226 0.65 5.15 -1.00
CA SER A 226 1.98 5.50 -0.49
C SER A 226 2.05 6.95 -0.03
N ASN A 227 2.74 7.21 1.08
CA ASN A 227 2.96 8.55 1.62
C ASN A 227 4.42 8.96 1.46
N LEU A 228 4.72 9.75 0.44
CA LEU A 228 6.04 10.31 0.20
C LEU A 228 6.20 11.60 1.00
N LEU A 229 7.12 11.57 1.96
CA LEU A 229 7.44 12.72 2.81
C LEU A 229 8.09 13.85 1.98
N PRO A 230 8.02 15.11 2.45
CA PRO A 230 8.69 16.22 1.80
C PRO A 230 10.16 15.93 1.50
N TYR A 231 10.63 16.36 0.33
CA TYR A 231 12.00 16.18 -0.13
C TYR A 231 12.47 14.73 -0.35
N THR A 232 11.56 13.75 -0.39
CA THR A 232 11.93 12.37 -0.77
C THR A 232 12.52 12.35 -2.19
N ARG A 233 13.62 11.59 -2.36
CA ARG A 233 14.29 11.38 -3.65
C ARG A 233 14.14 9.91 -4.04
N ILE A 234 13.53 9.66 -5.18
CA ILE A 234 13.37 8.33 -5.76
C ILE A 234 14.27 8.25 -6.99
N ALA A 235 15.19 7.30 -7.01
CA ALA A 235 16.09 7.14 -8.16
C ALA A 235 15.32 6.54 -9.37
N PRO A 236 15.86 6.66 -10.59
CA PRO A 236 15.24 6.05 -11.76
C PRO A 236 15.01 4.55 -11.59
N TYR A 237 13.84 4.09 -12.03
CA TYR A 237 13.45 2.68 -12.04
C TYR A 237 13.38 1.99 -10.68
N GLU A 238 13.20 2.75 -9.60
CA GLU A 238 12.91 2.24 -8.28
C GLU A 238 11.42 2.03 -8.06
N VAL A 239 11.06 1.07 -7.21
CA VAL A 239 9.69 0.84 -6.75
C VAL A 239 9.62 1.23 -5.28
N TRP A 240 8.70 2.11 -4.92
CA TRP A 240 8.51 2.62 -3.56
C TRP A 240 7.08 2.39 -3.08
N GLY A 241 6.91 2.08 -1.78
CA GLY A 241 5.59 1.84 -1.19
C GLY A 241 5.52 2.07 0.31
N GLY A 242 4.33 2.28 0.86
CA GLY A 242 4.06 2.36 2.31
C GLY A 242 3.79 3.78 2.86
N ASN A 243 3.56 3.87 4.18
CA ASN A 243 3.34 5.13 4.89
C ASN A 243 4.16 5.17 6.19
N PRO A 244 5.31 5.85 6.23
CA PRO A 244 5.95 6.57 5.11
C PRO A 244 6.48 5.62 4.04
N ALA A 245 6.54 6.08 2.79
CA ALA A 245 6.99 5.27 1.67
C ALA A 245 8.50 4.99 1.73
N LYS A 246 8.89 3.73 1.47
CA LYS A 246 10.29 3.27 1.42
C LYS A 246 10.55 2.51 0.12
N LEU A 247 11.82 2.42 -0.27
CA LEU A 247 12.27 1.62 -1.40
C LEU A 247 11.93 0.14 -1.19
N LEU A 248 11.25 -0.46 -2.17
CA LEU A 248 10.90 -1.87 -2.23
C LEU A 248 11.80 -2.67 -3.19
N ARG A 249 12.09 -2.11 -4.37
CA ARG A 249 12.86 -2.81 -5.43
C ARG A 249 13.57 -1.85 -6.39
N THR A 250 14.69 -2.28 -6.98
CA THR A 250 15.38 -1.61 -8.10
C THR A 250 15.35 -2.46 -9.39
N LYS A 251 15.31 -1.82 -10.56
CA LYS A 251 15.18 -2.50 -11.86
C LYS A 251 16.44 -3.29 -12.32
N ALA A 252 17.63 -3.03 -11.76
CA ALA A 252 18.81 -3.89 -11.98
C ALA A 252 18.57 -5.35 -11.56
N ALA A 253 17.62 -5.59 -10.64
CA ALA A 253 17.18 -6.92 -10.26
C ALA A 253 16.35 -7.65 -11.36
N GLN A 254 15.80 -6.94 -12.36
CA GLN A 254 14.99 -7.54 -13.44
C GLN A 254 15.82 -8.12 -14.60
N GLU A 255 16.97 -7.53 -14.96
CA GLU A 255 17.80 -8.06 -16.05
C GLU A 255 18.54 -9.33 -15.62
N THR A 256 18.94 -9.43 -14.36
CA THR A 256 19.66 -10.59 -13.80
C THR A 256 18.81 -11.87 -13.77
N THR A 257 17.49 -11.75 -13.74
CA THR A 257 16.57 -12.91 -13.76
C THR A 257 16.45 -13.53 -15.17
N THR A 258 16.63 -12.75 -16.22
CA THR A 258 16.42 -13.20 -17.62
C THR A 258 17.68 -13.84 -18.21
N TYR A 259 18.88 -13.36 -17.84
CA TYR A 259 20.14 -13.89 -18.37
C TYR A 259 20.65 -15.18 -17.68
N LYS A 260 20.15 -15.53 -16.49
CA LYS A 260 20.63 -16.70 -15.73
C LYS A 260 19.84 -17.99 -15.97
N VAL A 261 18.69 -17.95 -16.64
CA VAL A 261 17.94 -19.17 -17.02
C VAL A 261 18.69 -19.98 -18.09
N ALA A 262 19.50 -19.32 -18.93
CA ALA A 262 20.23 -19.96 -20.02
C ALA A 262 21.55 -20.65 -19.60
N GLN A 263 22.11 -20.37 -18.42
CA GLN A 263 23.42 -20.92 -18.00
C GLN A 263 23.34 -22.05 -16.95
N VAL A 264 22.14 -22.37 -16.44
CA VAL A 264 21.95 -23.51 -15.52
C VAL A 264 21.75 -24.84 -16.28
N GLN A 265 21.63 -24.78 -17.62
CA GLN A 265 21.27 -25.93 -18.45
C GLN A 265 22.35 -27.01 -18.62
N ASP A 266 23.60 -26.77 -18.22
CA ASP A 266 24.72 -27.70 -18.50
C ASP A 266 25.32 -28.41 -17.26
N LEU A 267 24.77 -28.27 -16.05
CA LEU A 267 25.43 -28.80 -14.83
C LEU A 267 24.63 -29.78 -13.95
N ALA A 268 23.38 -30.12 -14.29
CA ALA A 268 22.57 -31.04 -13.47
C ALA A 268 22.47 -32.44 -14.09
N ALA A 269 23.56 -33.20 -14.01
CA ALA A 269 23.56 -34.64 -14.22
C ALA A 269 24.61 -35.29 -13.32
N GLN A 270 24.29 -35.52 -12.03
CA GLN A 270 24.98 -36.49 -11.16
C GLN A 270 24.29 -36.70 -9.78
N SER A 271 23.51 -37.78 -9.71
CA SER A 271 23.30 -38.79 -8.64
C SER A 271 23.31 -38.52 -7.11
N ASP A 272 23.73 -37.39 -6.54
CA ASP A 272 23.82 -37.23 -5.06
C ASP A 272 22.58 -36.60 -4.38
N GLU A 273 21.67 -35.99 -5.14
CA GLU A 273 20.57 -35.17 -4.61
C GLU A 273 19.36 -36.00 -4.11
N SER A 274 19.18 -37.22 -4.61
CA SER A 274 18.02 -38.08 -4.31
C SER A 274 18.00 -38.60 -2.86
N ASP A 275 19.17 -38.91 -2.29
CA ASP A 275 19.27 -39.48 -0.94
C ASP A 275 19.13 -38.40 0.15
N ALA A 276 19.67 -37.20 -0.11
CA ALA A 276 19.55 -36.04 0.78
C ALA A 276 18.09 -35.54 0.89
N VAL A 277 17.37 -35.49 -0.24
CA VAL A 277 15.95 -35.11 -0.26
C VAL A 277 15.10 -36.15 0.47
N SER A 278 15.41 -37.45 0.35
CA SER A 278 14.71 -38.50 1.07
C SER A 278 14.89 -38.36 2.59
N GLN A 279 16.10 -38.09 3.08
CA GLN A 279 16.36 -37.91 4.51
C GLN A 279 15.68 -36.66 5.10
N ALA A 280 15.57 -35.58 4.30
CA ALA A 280 14.86 -34.37 4.69
C ALA A 280 13.35 -34.61 4.83
N ILE A 281 12.75 -35.39 3.92
CA ILE A 281 11.34 -35.80 3.99
C ILE A 281 11.09 -36.63 5.26
N ASP A 282 11.97 -37.58 5.56
CA ASP A 282 11.78 -38.48 6.71
C ASP A 282 11.89 -37.71 8.05
N SER A 283 12.82 -36.76 8.14
CA SER A 283 12.97 -35.88 9.32
C SER A 283 11.75 -34.97 9.52
N MET A 284 11.24 -34.39 8.42
CA MET A 284 10.03 -33.56 8.44
C MET A 284 8.80 -34.36 8.90
N LEU A 285 8.61 -35.57 8.39
CA LEU A 285 7.48 -36.43 8.77
C LEU A 285 7.58 -36.88 10.23
N ALA A 286 8.77 -37.20 10.72
CA ALA A 286 8.99 -37.54 12.13
C ALA A 286 8.58 -36.39 13.07
N GLU A 287 8.92 -35.15 12.72
CA GLU A 287 8.54 -33.95 13.49
C GLU A 287 7.03 -33.71 13.48
N VAL A 288 6.41 -33.74 12.29
CA VAL A 288 4.98 -33.44 12.13
C VAL A 288 4.10 -34.49 12.79
N LEU A 289 4.46 -35.77 12.64
CA LEU A 289 3.70 -36.90 13.19
C LEU A 289 4.11 -37.23 14.62
N ARG A 290 5.12 -36.55 15.17
CA ARG A 290 5.70 -36.80 16.51
C ARG A 290 6.13 -38.27 16.70
N LEU A 291 6.65 -38.89 15.66
CA LEU A 291 7.14 -40.26 15.67
C LEU A 291 8.67 -40.29 15.72
N PRO A 292 9.29 -41.31 16.36
CA PRO A 292 10.71 -41.57 16.20
C PRO A 292 11.07 -41.76 14.72
N ILE A 293 12.20 -41.21 14.27
CA ILE A 293 12.61 -41.25 12.85
C ILE A 293 12.73 -42.69 12.30
N GLU A 294 13.02 -43.65 13.18
CA GLU A 294 13.09 -45.09 12.90
C GLU A 294 11.74 -45.70 12.48
N GLN A 295 10.63 -45.05 12.81
CA GLN A 295 9.27 -45.48 12.46
C GLN A 295 8.77 -44.86 11.15
N ILE A 296 9.53 -43.92 10.55
CA ILE A 296 9.22 -43.34 9.24
C ILE A 296 9.76 -44.27 8.15
N THR A 297 9.02 -45.32 7.86
CA THR A 297 9.36 -46.28 6.81
C THR A 297 8.82 -45.86 5.45
N ALA A 298 9.42 -46.39 4.38
CA ALA A 298 9.01 -46.09 3.01
C ALA A 298 7.57 -46.54 2.68
N ASP A 299 6.94 -47.35 3.52
CA ASP A 299 5.56 -47.83 3.42
C ASP A 299 4.61 -47.23 4.47
N LEU A 300 5.04 -46.19 5.19
CA LEU A 300 4.20 -45.47 6.16
C LEU A 300 3.04 -44.78 5.44
N ASP A 301 1.82 -45.07 5.90
CA ASP A 301 0.56 -44.51 5.37
C ASP A 301 -0.47 -44.23 6.48
N SER A 302 -1.52 -43.50 6.10
CA SER A 302 -2.61 -43.11 7.02
C SER A 302 -3.46 -44.25 7.57
N SER A 303 -3.32 -45.48 7.07
CA SER A 303 -4.01 -46.66 7.62
C SER A 303 -3.22 -47.31 8.75
N ARG A 304 -1.91 -47.09 8.80
CA ARG A 304 -0.98 -47.70 9.77
C ARG A 304 -0.54 -46.72 10.87
N CYS A 305 -0.75 -45.43 10.68
CA CYS A 305 -0.45 -44.38 11.65
C CYS A 305 -1.73 -43.61 11.99
N SER A 306 -2.26 -43.79 13.20
CA SER A 306 -3.44 -43.06 13.69
C SER A 306 -3.20 -41.55 13.79
N ASP A 307 -1.95 -41.15 13.99
CA ASP A 307 -1.54 -39.74 14.06
C ASP A 307 -1.47 -39.09 12.66
N TRP A 308 -1.63 -39.85 11.58
CA TRP A 308 -1.74 -39.33 10.21
C TRP A 308 -3.21 -39.05 9.85
N ASP A 309 -3.83 -38.16 10.61
CA ASP A 309 -5.22 -37.72 10.45
C ASP A 309 -5.36 -36.52 9.48
N SER A 310 -6.54 -35.92 9.42
CA SER A 310 -6.79 -34.76 8.54
C SER A 310 -6.03 -33.50 8.99
N LEU A 311 -5.73 -33.36 10.30
CA LEU A 311 -4.93 -32.26 10.83
C LEU A 311 -3.45 -32.45 10.50
N ALA A 312 -2.94 -33.67 10.61
CA ALA A 312 -1.60 -34.04 10.23
C ALA A 312 -1.36 -33.81 8.72
N LYS A 313 -2.33 -34.08 7.85
CA LYS A 313 -2.21 -33.73 6.42
C LYS A 313 -2.03 -32.24 6.18
N MET A 314 -2.72 -31.39 6.93
CA MET A 314 -2.53 -29.94 6.85
C MET A 314 -1.16 -29.52 7.42
N ALA A 315 -0.72 -30.15 8.50
CA ALA A 315 0.61 -29.92 9.07
C ALA A 315 1.74 -30.39 8.13
N ILE A 316 1.57 -31.51 7.42
CA ILE A 316 2.49 -31.99 6.39
C ILE A 316 2.52 -31.02 5.21
N ALA A 317 1.36 -30.51 4.76
CA ALA A 317 1.29 -29.51 3.70
C ALA A 317 2.02 -28.21 4.09
N ALA A 318 1.85 -27.75 5.33
CA ALA A 318 2.58 -26.60 5.87
C ALA A 318 4.08 -26.88 5.97
N ALA A 319 4.47 -28.05 6.49
CA ALA A 319 5.87 -28.44 6.61
C ALA A 319 6.56 -28.61 5.24
N LEU A 320 5.84 -29.07 4.20
CA LEU A 320 6.34 -29.12 2.82
C LEU A 320 6.57 -27.72 2.24
N PHE A 321 5.73 -26.76 2.59
CA PHE A 321 5.95 -25.36 2.25
C PHE A 321 7.15 -24.78 3.01
N ASP A 322 7.31 -25.13 4.29
CA ASP A 322 8.41 -24.63 5.14
C ASP A 322 9.77 -25.21 4.75
N HIS A 323 9.83 -26.51 4.44
CA HIS A 323 11.08 -27.24 4.14
C HIS A 323 11.45 -27.19 2.65
N PHE A 324 10.47 -27.25 1.74
CA PHE A 324 10.71 -27.37 0.30
C PHE A 324 10.09 -26.24 -0.52
N GLY A 325 9.32 -25.34 0.09
CA GLY A 325 8.69 -24.22 -0.60
C GLY A 325 7.54 -24.57 -1.54
N LEU A 326 7.01 -25.79 -1.44
CA LEU A 326 5.98 -26.31 -2.33
C LEU A 326 4.60 -25.76 -1.97
N ARG A 327 3.93 -25.16 -2.95
CA ARG A 327 2.51 -24.78 -2.84
C ARG A 327 1.67 -25.91 -3.42
N LEU A 328 0.92 -26.59 -2.56
CA LEU A 328 0.09 -27.72 -2.94
C LEU A 328 -1.27 -27.25 -3.43
N SER A 329 -1.73 -27.81 -4.55
CA SER A 329 -3.11 -27.61 -4.98
C SER A 329 -4.08 -28.37 -4.05
N PRO A 330 -5.38 -28.03 -4.04
CA PRO A 330 -6.37 -28.80 -3.27
C PRO A 330 -6.38 -30.30 -3.63
N ALA A 331 -6.03 -30.66 -4.88
CA ALA A 331 -5.92 -32.05 -5.31
C ALA A 331 -4.69 -32.75 -4.69
N ASP A 332 -3.55 -32.04 -4.58
CA ASP A 332 -2.32 -32.59 -4.00
C ASP A 332 -2.44 -32.77 -2.48
N MET A 333 -3.16 -31.87 -1.81
CA MET A 333 -3.42 -31.97 -0.37
C MET A 333 -4.20 -33.24 0.01
N VAL A 334 -5.15 -33.67 -0.83
CA VAL A 334 -5.90 -34.91 -0.61
C VAL A 334 -5.00 -36.14 -0.76
N GLN A 335 -3.98 -36.05 -1.60
CA GLN A 335 -3.04 -37.14 -1.91
C GLN A 335 -1.95 -37.32 -0.86
N LEU A 336 -1.83 -36.46 0.17
CA LEU A 336 -0.90 -36.60 1.29
C LEU A 336 -1.28 -37.73 2.26
N ASN A 337 -1.42 -38.95 1.78
CA ASN A 337 -1.87 -40.12 2.55
C ASN A 337 -0.76 -41.12 2.89
N SER A 338 0.45 -40.90 2.38
CA SER A 338 1.60 -41.79 2.59
C SER A 338 2.91 -41.05 2.38
N ARG A 339 4.00 -41.58 2.97
CA ARG A 339 5.36 -41.08 2.76
C ARG A 339 5.75 -41.09 1.28
N ARG A 340 5.34 -42.12 0.51
CA ARG A 340 5.59 -42.20 -0.94
C ARG A 340 4.87 -41.11 -1.71
N ALA A 341 3.63 -40.77 -1.34
CA ALA A 341 2.91 -39.69 -2.00
C ALA A 341 3.55 -38.32 -1.74
N VAL A 342 4.01 -38.09 -0.50
CA VAL A 342 4.79 -36.91 -0.14
C VAL A 342 6.07 -36.81 -0.99
N GLN A 343 6.81 -37.91 -1.12
CA GLN A 343 8.02 -37.96 -1.95
C GLN A 343 7.73 -37.76 -3.44
N ALA A 344 6.66 -38.36 -3.97
CA ALA A 344 6.27 -38.19 -5.36
C ALA A 344 5.90 -36.74 -5.68
N ILE A 345 5.20 -36.05 -4.77
CA ILE A 345 4.88 -34.63 -4.90
C ILE A 345 6.16 -33.79 -4.94
N VAL A 346 7.10 -34.02 -4.01
CA VAL A 346 8.39 -33.33 -3.96
C VAL A 346 9.22 -33.57 -5.24
N GLN A 347 9.22 -34.80 -5.75
CA GLN A 347 9.94 -35.17 -6.99
C GLN A 347 9.25 -34.65 -8.25
N SER A 348 7.91 -34.60 -8.30
CA SER A 348 7.15 -34.08 -9.44
C SER A 348 7.26 -32.57 -9.59
N ALA A 349 7.57 -31.86 -8.50
CA ALA A 349 7.86 -30.44 -8.48
C ALA A 349 9.31 -30.10 -8.89
N SER A 350 10.16 -31.10 -9.19
CA SER A 350 11.48 -30.89 -9.78
C SER A 350 11.39 -30.48 -11.28
N PRO A 351 12.41 -29.78 -11.82
CA PRO A 351 12.26 -28.79 -12.91
C PRO A 351 11.92 -29.31 -14.33
N ALA A 352 11.51 -30.57 -14.51
CA ALA A 352 11.34 -31.19 -15.84
C ALA A 352 10.03 -30.82 -16.55
N ALA A 353 8.98 -30.39 -15.82
CA ALA A 353 7.64 -30.18 -16.40
C ALA A 353 7.43 -28.81 -17.07
N TYR A 354 8.32 -27.83 -16.86
CA TYR A 354 8.18 -26.46 -17.38
C TYR A 354 8.70 -26.27 -18.82
N LYS A 355 9.40 -27.28 -19.38
CA LYS A 355 10.12 -27.20 -20.67
C LYS A 355 9.23 -27.22 -21.92
N ALA A 356 7.95 -27.55 -21.82
CA ALA A 356 7.11 -27.77 -23.01
C ALA A 356 6.45 -26.51 -23.61
N ALA A 357 6.57 -25.34 -22.96
CA ALA A 357 5.75 -24.18 -23.31
C ALA A 357 6.48 -22.99 -23.95
N ASP A 358 7.82 -22.91 -23.96
CA ASP A 358 8.50 -21.63 -24.24
C ASP A 358 9.78 -21.71 -25.10
N GLU A 359 9.95 -22.79 -25.88
CA GLU A 359 11.02 -22.85 -26.89
C GLU A 359 10.61 -22.08 -28.17
N ASN A 360 10.78 -20.76 -28.16
CA ASN A 360 11.05 -19.99 -29.38
C ASN A 360 11.84 -18.70 -29.05
N VAL A 361 13.03 -18.58 -29.67
CA VAL A 361 13.88 -17.38 -29.84
C VAL A 361 15.15 -17.24 -28.93
N VAL A 362 16.18 -18.03 -29.26
CA VAL A 362 17.57 -17.66 -29.68
C VAL A 362 18.51 -16.79 -28.79
N SER A 363 19.48 -17.48 -28.18
CA SER A 363 20.97 -17.35 -28.08
C SER A 363 21.76 -16.02 -28.11
N SER A 364 22.74 -15.88 -27.18
CA SER A 364 24.21 -16.06 -27.40
C SER A 364 25.11 -15.19 -26.47
N GLY A 365 26.24 -15.73 -25.98
CA GLY A 365 27.41 -14.92 -25.54
C GLY A 365 28.09 -15.28 -24.20
N THR A 366 29.24 -15.96 -24.28
CA THR A 366 30.16 -16.55 -23.27
C THR A 366 31.00 -15.59 -22.39
N GLY A 367 31.46 -16.08 -21.20
CA GLY A 367 32.71 -15.61 -20.54
C GLY A 367 32.84 -15.98 -19.04
N ALA A 368 33.81 -16.82 -18.67
CA ALA A 368 33.97 -17.45 -17.34
C ALA A 368 35.05 -16.82 -16.44
N ALA A 369 34.87 -16.85 -15.10
CA ALA A 369 35.89 -17.27 -14.10
C ALA A 369 35.45 -17.12 -12.61
N SER A 370 35.55 -18.25 -11.87
CA SER A 370 36.02 -18.43 -10.48
C SER A 370 35.20 -18.02 -9.22
N ARG A 371 34.52 -19.04 -8.65
CA ARG A 371 34.53 -19.57 -7.26
C ARG A 371 34.40 -18.63 -6.02
N ALA A 372 33.30 -18.78 -5.28
CA ALA A 372 33.25 -19.23 -3.87
C ALA A 372 31.78 -19.56 -3.50
N ALA A 373 31.56 -20.53 -2.60
CA ALA A 373 30.27 -21.12 -2.30
C ALA A 373 29.34 -20.19 -1.50
N GLU A 374 28.22 -19.78 -2.10
CA GLU A 374 27.07 -19.18 -1.42
C GLU A 374 25.79 -19.82 -2.00
N VAL A 375 24.93 -20.33 -1.12
CA VAL A 375 23.63 -20.90 -1.51
C VAL A 375 22.69 -19.75 -1.82
N LEU A 376 22.38 -19.58 -3.11
CA LEU A 376 21.71 -18.42 -3.69
C LEU A 376 20.20 -18.67 -3.88
N VAL A 377 19.37 -17.88 -3.20
CA VAL A 377 17.99 -17.59 -3.64
C VAL A 377 17.96 -16.12 -4.03
N GLY A 378 17.97 -15.83 -5.33
CA GLY A 378 17.72 -14.48 -5.85
C GLY A 378 18.89 -13.49 -5.80
N GLY A 379 20.15 -13.91 -5.98
CA GLY A 379 21.25 -13.04 -6.43
C GLY A 379 21.73 -11.89 -5.53
N ASN A 380 20.98 -11.52 -4.49
CA ASN A 380 21.49 -10.88 -3.29
C ASN A 380 21.41 -11.94 -2.19
N SER A 381 22.48 -12.10 -1.41
CA SER A 381 22.36 -12.74 -0.12
C SER A 381 21.30 -11.97 0.67
N VAL A 382 20.10 -12.56 0.80
CA VAL A 382 19.13 -12.06 1.77
C VAL A 382 19.69 -12.48 3.12
N SER A 383 20.61 -11.67 3.64
CA SER A 383 20.97 -11.76 5.03
C SER A 383 19.79 -11.24 5.83
N LEU A 384 19.47 -11.93 6.92
CA LEU A 384 18.56 -11.36 7.90
C LEU A 384 19.17 -10.03 8.37
N PRO A 385 18.39 -8.94 8.40
CA PRO A 385 18.84 -7.71 9.02
C PRO A 385 19.36 -8.00 10.44
N ASP A 386 20.45 -7.35 10.83
CA ASP A 386 20.97 -7.45 12.20
C ASP A 386 19.97 -6.88 13.22
N ASP A 387 19.16 -5.92 12.79
CA ASP A 387 18.08 -5.31 13.57
C ASP A 387 16.77 -6.09 13.41
N PRO A 388 16.24 -6.71 14.47
CA PRO A 388 14.99 -7.46 14.42
C PRO A 388 13.78 -6.60 14.06
N GLU A 389 13.81 -5.27 14.30
CA GLU A 389 12.72 -4.35 13.94
C GLU A 389 12.51 -4.24 12.42
N LEU A 390 13.51 -4.63 11.63
CA LEU A 390 13.45 -4.61 10.16
C LEU A 390 12.91 -5.91 9.56
N LEU A 391 12.75 -6.98 10.35
CA LEU A 391 12.26 -8.29 9.89
C LEU A 391 10.87 -8.24 9.24
N PRO A 392 9.88 -7.48 9.76
CA PRO A 392 8.54 -7.40 9.14
C PRO A 392 8.51 -6.64 7.82
N LEU A 393 9.61 -5.97 7.44
CA LEU A 393 9.71 -5.19 6.19
C LEU A 393 10.21 -6.04 5.01
N GLY A 394 10.76 -7.23 5.28
CA GLY A 394 11.19 -8.19 4.25
C GLY A 394 10.04 -9.02 3.70
N ASP A 395 10.30 -9.79 2.64
CA ASP A 395 9.33 -10.79 2.16
C ASP A 395 9.06 -11.82 3.26
N PHE A 396 7.81 -11.92 3.73
CA PHE A 396 7.46 -12.76 4.87
C PHE A 396 7.87 -14.22 4.67
N GLN A 397 7.80 -14.74 3.44
CA GLN A 397 8.13 -16.13 3.13
C GLN A 397 9.65 -16.35 3.16
N ALA A 398 10.43 -15.48 2.52
CA ALA A 398 11.88 -15.52 2.53
C ALA A 398 12.46 -15.28 3.94
N THR A 399 11.96 -14.28 4.67
CA THR A 399 12.40 -13.96 6.03
C THR A 399 12.11 -15.12 6.99
N THR A 400 10.92 -15.72 6.92
CA THR A 400 10.57 -16.89 7.75
C THR A 400 11.51 -18.06 7.46
N ARG A 401 11.82 -18.34 6.19
CA ARG A 401 12.76 -19.40 5.80
C ARG A 401 14.17 -19.15 6.33
N LEU A 402 14.67 -17.93 6.21
CA LEU A 402 16.01 -17.56 6.67
C LEU A 402 16.11 -17.59 8.20
N LEU A 403 15.07 -17.14 8.92
CA LEU A 403 14.99 -17.27 10.37
C LEU A 403 15.02 -18.74 10.78
N ALA A 404 14.22 -19.59 10.12
CA ALA A 404 14.21 -21.02 10.39
C ALA A 404 15.61 -21.64 10.17
N GLN A 405 16.28 -21.32 9.06
CA GLN A 405 17.64 -21.78 8.78
C GLN A 405 18.68 -21.29 9.82
N ARG A 406 18.60 -20.02 10.24
CA ARG A 406 19.49 -19.44 11.26
C ARG A 406 19.36 -20.17 12.59
N TYR A 407 18.14 -20.38 13.07
CA TYR A 407 17.91 -21.07 14.35
C TYR A 407 18.19 -22.57 14.31
N HIS A 408 17.97 -23.23 13.17
CA HIS A 408 18.30 -24.64 12.98
C HIS A 408 19.83 -24.86 12.98
N SER A 409 20.59 -23.91 12.41
CA SER A 409 22.06 -23.91 12.45
C SER A 409 22.61 -23.67 13.87
N SER A 410 21.98 -22.76 14.63
CA SER A 410 22.34 -22.50 16.03
C SER A 410 22.04 -23.69 16.96
N ALA A 411 21.01 -24.50 16.67
CA ALA A 411 20.70 -25.71 17.43
C ALA A 411 21.77 -26.82 17.27
N LYS A 412 22.41 -26.92 16.10
CA LYS A 412 23.55 -27.83 15.87
C LYS A 412 24.86 -27.36 16.51
N ALA A 413 24.96 -26.08 16.89
CA ALA A 413 26.18 -25.46 17.43
C ALA A 413 26.27 -25.46 18.97
N GLY A 414 25.43 -26.22 19.68
CA GLY A 414 25.60 -26.47 21.11
C GLY A 414 25.14 -25.36 22.06
N TYR A 415 24.18 -24.52 21.67
CA TYR A 415 23.51 -23.62 22.62
C TYR A 415 22.48 -24.39 23.44
N SER A 416 22.59 -24.32 24.77
CA SER A 416 21.79 -25.12 25.70
C SER A 416 20.29 -24.83 25.59
N SER A 417 19.49 -25.88 25.66
CA SER A 417 18.03 -25.89 25.73
C SER A 417 17.47 -25.41 27.08
N ASP A 418 18.19 -24.55 27.80
CA ASP A 418 18.00 -24.32 29.24
C ASP A 418 17.33 -22.98 29.57
N GLN A 419 16.72 -22.32 28.58
CA GLN A 419 15.94 -21.11 28.82
C GLN A 419 14.47 -21.47 28.98
N THR A 420 14.01 -21.49 30.23
CA THR A 420 12.58 -21.53 30.57
C THR A 420 11.85 -20.39 29.85
N PRO A 421 10.68 -20.62 29.22
CA PRO A 421 9.96 -19.59 28.49
C PRO A 421 9.63 -18.42 29.43
N GLU A 422 10.03 -17.20 29.05
CA GLU A 422 9.85 -16.01 29.89
C GLU A 422 8.41 -15.49 29.87
N LYS A 423 7.62 -15.80 28.82
CA LYS A 423 6.24 -15.30 28.65
C LYS A 423 5.31 -16.34 28.02
N ILE A 424 4.05 -16.36 28.46
CA ILE A 424 2.99 -17.22 27.90
C ILE A 424 2.10 -16.37 26.97
N VAL A 425 1.84 -16.84 25.75
CA VAL A 425 0.89 -16.25 24.80
C VAL A 425 -0.32 -17.17 24.69
N ARG A 426 -1.50 -16.69 25.09
CA ARG A 426 -2.74 -17.45 25.00
C ARG A 426 -3.57 -16.97 23.84
N VAL A 427 -3.99 -17.86 22.95
CA VAL A 427 -4.72 -17.53 21.72
C VAL A 427 -6.12 -18.13 21.74
N ALA A 428 -7.14 -17.29 21.68
CA ALA A 428 -8.52 -17.68 21.39
C ALA A 428 -8.84 -17.31 19.94
N ALA A 429 -9.38 -18.24 19.16
CA ALA A 429 -9.68 -17.99 17.76
C ALA A 429 -11.05 -18.52 17.35
N THR A 430 -11.70 -17.85 16.38
CA THR A 430 -12.91 -18.39 15.73
C THR A 430 -12.61 -19.61 14.85
N PHE A 431 -11.32 -19.92 14.67
CA PHE A 431 -10.82 -20.96 13.79
C PHE A 431 -9.68 -21.79 14.38
N THR A 432 -9.32 -22.88 13.70
CA THR A 432 -8.19 -23.74 14.07
C THR A 432 -6.87 -22.99 13.83
N ALA A 433 -6.35 -22.34 14.87
CA ALA A 433 -5.16 -21.49 14.79
C ALA A 433 -3.86 -22.20 15.22
N GLN A 434 -3.94 -23.47 15.67
CA GLN A 434 -2.80 -24.30 16.09
C GLN A 434 -1.66 -24.38 15.05
N PRO A 435 -1.90 -24.37 13.73
CA PRO A 435 -0.81 -24.33 12.74
C PRO A 435 0.09 -23.09 12.83
N LEU A 436 -0.34 -22.02 13.52
CA LEU A 436 0.45 -20.79 13.69
C LEU A 436 1.53 -20.91 14.77
N VAL A 437 1.55 -21.98 15.58
CA VAL A 437 2.52 -22.16 16.69
C VAL A 437 3.96 -21.96 16.21
N SER A 438 4.36 -22.67 15.16
CA SER A 438 5.74 -22.68 14.67
C SER A 438 6.19 -21.29 14.21
N SER A 439 5.35 -20.62 13.43
CA SER A 439 5.62 -19.26 12.96
C SER A 439 5.67 -18.25 14.12
N LEU A 440 4.72 -18.30 15.06
CA LEU A 440 4.69 -17.36 16.19
C LEU A 440 5.94 -17.50 17.07
N VAL A 441 6.31 -18.73 17.43
CA VAL A 441 7.51 -19.00 18.23
C VAL A 441 8.76 -18.53 17.50
N LEU A 442 8.88 -18.84 16.20
CA LEU A 442 10.02 -18.45 15.38
C LEU A 442 10.18 -16.92 15.31
N TRP A 443 9.08 -16.20 15.05
CA TRP A 443 9.10 -14.75 14.93
C TRP A 443 9.31 -14.06 16.27
N CYS A 444 8.65 -14.50 17.35
CA CYS A 444 8.91 -13.96 18.69
C CYS A 444 10.37 -14.13 19.09
N ARG A 445 10.96 -15.29 18.80
CA ARG A 445 12.39 -15.56 19.05
C ARG A 445 13.29 -14.64 18.24
N ALA A 446 12.91 -14.30 17.00
CA ALA A 446 13.61 -13.33 16.18
C ALA A 446 13.68 -11.93 16.82
N PHE A 447 12.65 -11.54 17.57
CA PHE A 447 12.63 -10.33 18.39
C PHE A 447 13.26 -10.49 19.78
N GLY A 448 13.91 -11.62 20.07
CA GLY A 448 14.49 -11.91 21.38
C GLY A 448 13.46 -12.22 22.47
N ILE A 449 12.22 -12.54 22.09
CA ILE A 449 11.14 -12.86 23.03
C ILE A 449 10.91 -14.37 23.03
N HIS A 450 11.23 -15.02 24.14
CA HIS A 450 10.98 -16.44 24.33
C HIS A 450 9.57 -16.65 24.85
N VAL A 451 8.70 -17.22 23.99
CA VAL A 451 7.28 -17.43 24.30
C VAL A 451 6.91 -18.92 24.27
N SER A 452 5.98 -19.31 25.15
CA SER A 452 5.14 -20.50 24.95
C SER A 452 3.78 -20.07 24.41
N VAL A 453 3.25 -20.77 23.41
CA VAL A 453 1.95 -20.42 22.80
C VAL A 453 0.92 -21.49 23.12
N ASP A 454 -0.13 -21.11 23.85
CA ASP A 454 -1.23 -21.98 24.21
C ASP A 454 -2.48 -21.59 23.42
N PHE A 455 -3.04 -22.55 22.68
CA PHE A 455 -4.28 -22.36 21.95
C PHE A 455 -5.46 -22.85 22.78
N LEU A 456 -6.46 -21.99 22.93
CA LEU A 456 -7.73 -22.34 23.54
C LEU A 456 -8.63 -23.07 22.54
N THR A 457 -9.72 -23.63 23.05
CA THR A 457 -10.66 -24.44 22.26
C THR A 457 -11.25 -23.65 21.09
N PHE A 458 -11.43 -24.35 19.97
CA PHE A 458 -11.94 -23.79 18.71
C PHE A 458 -13.26 -23.03 18.92
N ASN A 459 -13.32 -21.80 18.40
CA ASN A 459 -14.53 -20.98 18.36
C ASN A 459 -15.17 -20.71 19.74
N GLN A 460 -14.33 -20.57 20.77
CA GLN A 460 -14.74 -20.24 22.14
C GLN A 460 -14.30 -18.83 22.54
N VAL A 461 -14.30 -17.87 21.59
CA VAL A 461 -13.81 -16.50 21.85
C VAL A 461 -14.68 -15.79 22.89
N GLU A 462 -16.00 -15.82 22.73
CA GLU A 462 -16.92 -15.14 23.64
C GLU A 462 -16.90 -15.74 25.06
N PRO A 463 -17.00 -17.08 25.25
CA PRO A 463 -16.93 -17.67 26.58
C PRO A 463 -15.57 -17.44 27.25
N THR A 464 -14.47 -17.48 26.50
CA THR A 464 -13.13 -17.18 27.03
C THR A 464 -13.02 -15.75 27.57
N LEU A 465 -13.63 -14.78 26.88
CA LEU A 465 -13.57 -13.37 27.27
C LEU A 465 -14.50 -13.01 28.43
N LEU A 466 -15.55 -13.80 28.67
CA LEU A 466 -16.58 -13.52 29.67
C LEU A 466 -16.44 -14.36 30.95
N ASP A 467 -15.87 -15.57 30.86
CA ASP A 467 -15.68 -16.44 32.02
C ASP A 467 -14.43 -16.02 32.81
N ALA A 468 -14.62 -15.59 34.06
CA ALA A 468 -13.55 -15.20 34.96
C ALA A 468 -12.62 -16.37 35.35
N ASN A 469 -13.03 -17.62 35.13
CA ASN A 469 -12.20 -18.81 35.31
C ASN A 469 -11.42 -19.19 34.05
N SER A 470 -11.56 -18.43 32.95
CA SER A 470 -10.84 -18.73 31.73
C SER A 470 -9.33 -18.47 31.89
N PRO A 471 -8.48 -19.16 31.11
CA PRO A 471 -7.04 -18.91 31.12
C PRO A 471 -6.64 -17.46 30.78
N PHE A 472 -7.55 -16.65 30.22
CA PHE A 472 -7.29 -15.22 29.99
C PHE A 472 -7.29 -14.39 31.28
N TYR A 473 -7.83 -14.89 32.39
CA TYR A 473 -7.86 -14.16 33.66
C TYR A 473 -6.63 -14.42 34.55
N ASP A 474 -5.74 -15.33 34.14
CA ASP A 474 -4.43 -15.52 34.77
C ASP A 474 -3.54 -14.27 34.59
N GLN A 475 -2.76 -13.90 35.62
CA GLN A 475 -1.94 -12.68 35.61
C GLN A 475 -0.61 -12.80 34.83
N ALA A 476 -0.28 -13.98 34.30
CA ALA A 476 0.98 -14.24 33.64
C ALA A 476 0.77 -14.51 32.14
N GLY A 477 1.00 -13.51 31.28
CA GLY A 477 1.03 -13.70 29.82
C GLY A 477 0.39 -12.59 28.99
N ILE A 478 0.35 -12.81 27.67
CA ILE A 478 -0.32 -11.98 26.66
C ILE A 478 -1.52 -12.75 26.12
N ASN A 479 -2.69 -12.12 26.08
CA ASN A 479 -3.91 -12.72 25.56
C ASN A 479 -4.21 -12.19 24.16
N VAL A 480 -4.47 -13.10 23.22
CA VAL A 480 -4.66 -12.81 21.80
C VAL A 480 -6.00 -13.38 21.34
N VAL A 481 -6.79 -12.55 20.67
CA VAL A 481 -8.05 -12.93 20.02
C VAL A 481 -7.90 -12.82 18.51
N LEU A 482 -8.16 -13.93 17.81
CA LEU A 482 -8.13 -14.00 16.35
C LEU A 482 -9.53 -14.28 15.79
N VAL A 483 -10.04 -13.38 14.96
CA VAL A 483 -11.38 -13.49 14.38
C VAL A 483 -11.30 -13.52 12.86
N ARG A 484 -11.91 -14.53 12.22
CA ARG A 484 -12.15 -14.51 10.77
C ARG A 484 -13.49 -13.87 10.47
N PRO A 485 -13.55 -12.80 9.66
CA PRO A 485 -14.81 -12.20 9.25
C PRO A 485 -15.77 -13.21 8.59
N GLU A 486 -15.22 -14.22 7.90
CA GLU A 486 -15.98 -15.28 7.24
C GLU A 486 -16.69 -16.20 8.25
N ASP A 487 -16.12 -16.40 9.44
CA ASP A 487 -16.75 -17.22 10.50
C ASP A 487 -17.95 -16.50 11.16
N LEU A 488 -18.11 -15.19 10.88
CA LEU A 488 -19.23 -14.38 11.36
C LEU A 488 -20.43 -14.44 10.41
N LEU A 489 -20.26 -14.88 9.16
CA LEU A 489 -21.35 -14.98 8.17
C LEU A 489 -22.00 -16.36 8.27
N GLY A 490 -23.07 -16.47 9.05
CA GLY A 490 -23.90 -17.67 9.06
C GLY A 490 -24.62 -17.90 7.71
N PRO A 491 -25.08 -19.13 7.41
CA PRO A 491 -25.83 -19.43 6.18
C PRO A 491 -27.19 -18.71 6.07
N VAL A 492 -27.61 -17.99 7.11
CA VAL A 492 -28.79 -17.12 7.13
C VAL A 492 -28.31 -15.72 7.51
N GLU A 493 -28.42 -14.76 6.58
CA GLU A 493 -27.83 -13.40 6.64
C GLU A 493 -28.22 -12.56 7.88
N ILE A 494 -29.20 -12.99 8.68
CA ILE A 494 -29.76 -12.21 9.79
C ILE A 494 -28.93 -12.36 11.09
N ASP A 495 -28.08 -13.39 11.23
CA ASP A 495 -27.40 -13.72 12.50
C ASP A 495 -25.91 -13.32 12.58
N GLY A 496 -25.31 -12.88 11.48
CA GLY A 496 -23.87 -12.54 11.49
C GLY A 496 -23.55 -11.24 12.20
N LEU A 497 -24.42 -10.25 12.05
CA LEU A 497 -24.29 -8.95 12.71
C LEU A 497 -24.48 -9.07 14.22
N SER A 498 -25.43 -9.91 14.67
CA SER A 498 -25.68 -10.17 16.10
C SER A 498 -24.46 -10.84 16.74
N ARG A 499 -23.87 -11.85 16.09
CA ARG A 499 -22.66 -12.52 16.55
C ARG A 499 -21.44 -11.60 16.60
N ALA A 500 -21.24 -10.77 15.57
CA ALA A 500 -20.18 -9.77 15.57
C ALA A 500 -20.34 -8.75 16.71
N GLN A 501 -21.58 -8.31 16.97
CA GLN A 501 -21.90 -7.43 18.10
C GLN A 501 -21.62 -8.10 19.46
N GLN A 502 -21.93 -9.39 19.61
CA GLN A 502 -21.65 -10.16 20.82
C GLN A 502 -20.14 -10.29 21.08
N ILE A 503 -19.34 -10.66 20.08
CA ILE A 503 -17.88 -10.73 20.20
C ILE A 503 -17.30 -9.36 20.55
N MET A 504 -17.76 -8.30 19.89
CA MET A 504 -17.32 -6.93 20.18
C MET A 504 -17.70 -6.47 21.59
N ALA A 505 -18.88 -6.87 22.08
CA ALA A 505 -19.30 -6.59 23.45
C ALA A 505 -18.43 -7.33 24.47
N ALA A 506 -18.11 -8.61 24.22
CA ALA A 506 -17.23 -9.41 25.07
C ALA A 506 -15.81 -8.83 25.12
N ILE A 507 -15.24 -8.43 23.97
CA ILE A 507 -13.93 -7.77 23.88
C ILE A 507 -13.92 -6.48 24.69
N ARG A 508 -14.95 -5.62 24.52
CA ARG A 508 -15.05 -4.36 25.27
C ARG A 508 -15.16 -4.59 26.77
N HIS A 509 -15.95 -5.57 27.19
CA HIS A 509 -16.12 -5.93 28.59
C HIS A 509 -14.80 -6.37 29.21
N TYR A 510 -14.07 -7.27 28.53
CA TYR A 510 -12.77 -7.76 28.99
C TYR A 510 -11.72 -6.64 29.05
N ALA A 511 -11.62 -5.82 28.00
CA ALA A 511 -10.64 -4.74 27.90
C ALA A 511 -10.83 -3.62 28.96
N GLN A 512 -12.05 -3.42 29.45
CA GLN A 512 -12.32 -2.48 30.55
C GLN A 512 -11.77 -2.96 31.89
N GLN A 513 -11.66 -4.28 32.09
CA GLN A 513 -11.25 -4.88 33.35
C GLN A 513 -9.76 -5.23 33.37
N ARG A 514 -9.18 -5.56 32.21
CA ARG A 514 -7.80 -6.04 32.07
C ARG A 514 -7.11 -5.38 30.87
N PRO A 515 -6.07 -4.55 31.08
CA PRO A 515 -5.20 -4.11 29.99
C PRO A 515 -4.34 -5.29 29.51
N GLY A 516 -4.10 -5.40 28.19
CA GLY A 516 -3.20 -6.42 27.62
C GLY A 516 -3.84 -7.43 26.65
N LEU A 517 -5.04 -7.15 26.14
CA LEU A 517 -5.68 -7.93 25.07
C LEU A 517 -5.23 -7.45 23.69
N ILE A 518 -4.72 -8.35 22.86
CA ILE A 518 -4.46 -8.12 21.43
C ILE A 518 -5.60 -8.73 20.62
N VAL A 519 -6.17 -7.96 19.69
CA VAL A 519 -7.25 -8.44 18.81
C VAL A 519 -6.82 -8.26 17.36
N SER A 520 -6.96 -9.30 16.55
CA SER A 520 -6.62 -9.27 15.12
C SER A 520 -7.63 -10.04 14.26
N ASN A 521 -7.86 -9.56 13.04
CA ASN A 521 -8.58 -10.29 12.01
C ASN A 521 -7.60 -11.01 11.07
N LEU A 522 -7.58 -12.34 11.10
CA LEU A 522 -6.69 -13.16 10.28
C LEU A 522 -7.47 -14.11 9.38
N PRO A 523 -7.05 -14.34 8.12
CA PRO A 523 -5.95 -13.64 7.46
C PRO A 523 -6.32 -12.17 7.20
N PRO A 524 -5.36 -11.24 7.04
CA PRO A 524 -5.67 -9.94 6.48
C PRO A 524 -6.32 -10.22 5.13
N THR A 525 -7.61 -9.94 5.01
CA THR A 525 -8.40 -10.29 3.83
C THR A 525 -7.77 -9.63 2.61
N THR A 526 -7.10 -10.42 1.77
CA THR A 526 -7.02 -10.19 0.33
C THR A 526 -8.43 -10.41 -0.24
N SER A 527 -9.38 -9.53 0.10
CA SER A 527 -10.71 -9.52 -0.51
C SER A 527 -10.76 -8.40 -1.52
N ILE A 528 -11.00 -8.78 -2.78
CA ILE A 528 -11.21 -7.90 -3.94
C ILE A 528 -12.64 -7.30 -3.91
N PHE A 529 -13.46 -7.57 -2.88
CA PHE A 529 -14.82 -7.05 -2.78
C PHE A 529 -14.95 -5.92 -1.74
N PRO A 530 -15.51 -4.75 -2.13
CA PRO A 530 -15.71 -3.64 -1.22
C PRO A 530 -16.90 -3.92 -0.31
N ILE A 531 -16.65 -4.15 0.98
CA ILE A 531 -17.70 -4.05 1.99
C ILE A 531 -17.96 -2.55 2.19
N ARG A 532 -19.07 -2.06 1.63
CA ARG A 532 -19.66 -0.78 2.00
C ARG A 532 -20.09 -0.87 3.47
N LEU A 533 -19.38 -0.19 4.35
CA LEU A 533 -19.92 0.19 5.65
C LEU A 533 -20.89 1.37 5.42
N LEU A 534 -22.15 1.17 5.83
CA LEU A 534 -23.11 2.25 6.03
C LEU A 534 -22.81 2.99 7.33
#